data_AF-A0A9D4F357-F1
#
_entry.id   AF-A0A9D4F357-F1
#
_cell.length_a   1.000
_cell.length_b   1.000
_cell.length_c   1.000
_cell.angle_alpha   90.00
_cell.angle_beta   90.00
_cell.angle_gamma   90.00
#
_symmetry.space_group_name_H-M   'P 1'
#
loop_
_entity.id
_entity.type
_entity.pdbx_description
1 polymer ?
#
loop_
_entity_poly.entity_id
_entity_poly.type
_entity_poly.pdbx_seq_one_letter_code
_entity_poly.pdbx_strand_id
1 'polypeptide(L)'
;MAICAGCNNEFKLETSKRQGNGLFDLNVRAVWGTMASGGGATDLQEQLSTLNIPAITSNMFSSLEHTIGEWWSKSIKDEMLKAGAEERRLSEKLNNVIQ
;
A
#
# COMPACT_ATOMS: atom_id res chain seq x y z
N MET A 1 -13.06 -22.17 -6.62
CA MET A 1 -12.03 -23.08 -7.18
C MET A 1 -11.95 -22.81 -8.66
N ALA A 2 -10.72 -22.72 -9.19
CA ALA A 2 -10.49 -22.61 -10.63
C ALA A 2 -9.76 -23.87 -11.10
N ILE A 3 -10.16 -24.37 -12.26
CA ILE A 3 -9.57 -25.55 -12.89
C ILE A 3 -8.84 -25.06 -14.14
N CYS A 4 -7.56 -25.40 -14.26
CA CYS A 4 -6.80 -25.06 -15.46
C CYS A 4 -7.21 -25.97 -16.61
N ALA A 5 -7.69 -25.40 -17.72
CA ALA A 5 -8.09 -26.18 -18.91
C ALA A 5 -6.93 -26.92 -19.60
N GLY A 6 -5.68 -26.53 -19.34
CA GLY A 6 -4.49 -27.14 -19.94
C GLY A 6 -3.93 -28.32 -19.13
N CYS A 7 -3.86 -28.20 -17.80
CA CYS A 7 -3.24 -29.22 -16.94
C CYS A 7 -4.19 -29.88 -15.94
N ASN A 8 -5.47 -29.49 -15.93
CA ASN A 8 -6.52 -30.01 -15.05
C ASN A 8 -6.24 -29.90 -13.54
N ASN A 9 -5.21 -29.15 -13.13
CA ASN A 9 -4.96 -28.91 -11.72
C ASN A 9 -6.06 -28.03 -11.11
N GLU A 10 -6.49 -28.42 -9.92
CA GLU A 10 -7.44 -27.67 -9.10
C GLU A 10 -6.70 -26.66 -8.23
N PHE A 11 -7.07 -25.39 -8.39
CA PHE A 11 -6.56 -24.31 -7.56
C PHE A 11 -7.65 -23.89 -6.57
N LYS A 12 -7.36 -24.07 -5.28
CA LYS A 12 -8.14 -23.46 -4.21
C LYS A 12 -7.81 -21.98 -4.16
N LEU A 13 -8.55 -21.20 -4.94
CA LEU A 13 -8.52 -19.74 -4.85
C LEU A 13 -9.13 -19.33 -3.52
N GLU A 14 -8.28 -19.08 -2.53
CA GLU A 14 -8.66 -18.40 -1.30
C GLU A 14 -8.51 -16.90 -1.53
N THR A 15 -9.62 -16.23 -1.81
CA THR A 15 -9.69 -14.79 -1.64
C THR A 15 -10.17 -14.53 -0.22
N SER A 16 -9.53 -13.60 0.51
CA SER A 16 -10.13 -13.11 1.74
C SER A 16 -11.52 -12.58 1.37
N LYS A 17 -12.58 -13.12 1.99
CA LYS A 17 -13.94 -12.60 1.77
C LYS A 17 -13.89 -11.09 2.00
N ARG A 18 -14.47 -10.31 1.08
CA ARG A 18 -14.87 -8.92 1.36
C ARG A 18 -15.77 -8.95 2.60
N GLN A 19 -15.19 -8.77 3.78
CA GLN A 19 -15.96 -8.34 4.93
C GLN A 19 -16.34 -6.89 4.67
N GLY A 20 -17.61 -6.57 4.89
CA GLY A 20 -18.13 -5.21 4.72
C GLY A 20 -17.17 -4.21 5.37
N ASN A 21 -16.90 -3.12 4.64
CA ASN A 21 -16.07 -1.98 5.05
C ASN A 21 -14.58 -2.04 4.68
N GLY A 22 -14.20 -2.75 3.61
CA GLY A 22 -13.05 -2.32 2.77
C GLY A 22 -11.66 -2.34 3.42
N LEU A 23 -11.44 -3.12 4.48
CA LEU A 23 -10.10 -3.32 5.03
C LEU A 23 -9.68 -4.78 4.89
N PHE A 24 -8.49 -4.98 4.30
CA PHE A 24 -7.72 -6.22 4.18
C PHE A 24 -7.86 -7.01 2.86
N ASP A 25 -7.65 -6.31 1.75
CA ASP A 25 -7.22 -6.93 0.49
C ASP A 25 -5.71 -7.24 0.57
N LEU A 26 -5.35 -8.53 0.43
CA LEU A 26 -3.96 -8.99 0.37
C LEU A 26 -3.19 -8.24 -0.72
N ASN A 27 -3.85 -7.90 -1.82
CA ASN A 27 -3.25 -7.20 -2.95
C ASN A 27 -2.84 -5.78 -2.56
N VAL A 28 -3.68 -5.05 -1.81
CA VAL A 28 -3.34 -3.69 -1.32
C VAL A 28 -2.07 -3.75 -0.48
N ARG A 29 -1.95 -4.73 0.41
CA ARG A 29 -0.77 -4.86 1.29
C ARG A 29 0.48 -5.27 0.52
N ALA A 30 0.34 -6.17 -0.44
CA ALA A 30 1.44 -6.60 -1.29
C ALA A 30 1.97 -5.43 -2.14
N VAL A 31 1.07 -4.65 -2.76
CA VAL A 31 1.42 -3.44 -3.52
C VAL A 31 2.05 -2.40 -2.58
N TRP A 32 1.45 -2.12 -1.43
CA TRP A 32 1.98 -1.17 -0.44
C TRP A 32 3.41 -1.52 0.00
N GLY A 33 3.65 -2.79 0.35
CA GLY A 33 4.98 -3.24 0.77
C GLY A 33 6.01 -3.17 -0.36
N THR A 34 5.59 -3.48 -1.59
CA THR A 34 6.44 -3.37 -2.77
C THR A 34 6.83 -1.90 -3.02
N MET A 35 5.85 -0.99 -3.04
CA MET A 35 6.09 0.44 -3.19
C MET A 35 7.00 1.00 -2.09
N ALA A 36 6.76 0.62 -0.83
CA ALA A 36 7.56 1.08 0.30
C ALA A 36 9.02 0.60 0.23
N SER A 37 9.27 -0.51 -0.47
CA SER A 37 10.61 -1.04 -0.72
C SER A 37 11.26 -0.46 -1.98
N GLY A 38 10.57 0.43 -2.70
CA GLY A 38 11.04 1.03 -3.95
C GLY A 38 10.82 0.18 -5.20
N GLY A 39 10.02 -0.90 -5.10
CA GLY A 39 9.71 -1.78 -6.21
C GLY A 39 8.43 -1.38 -6.97
N GLY A 40 8.30 -1.89 -8.19
CA GLY A 40 7.13 -1.74 -9.05
C GLY A 40 6.38 -3.06 -9.31
N ALA A 41 5.47 -3.02 -10.28
CA ALA A 41 4.62 -4.16 -10.63
C ALA A 41 5.42 -5.43 -11.01
N THR A 42 6.53 -5.27 -11.73
CA THR A 42 7.40 -6.37 -12.15
C THR A 42 8.05 -7.06 -10.95
N ASP A 43 8.53 -6.30 -9.96
CA ASP A 43 9.18 -6.85 -8.77
C ASP A 43 8.19 -7.67 -7.95
N LEU A 44 6.96 -7.17 -7.78
CA LEU A 44 5.91 -7.92 -7.11
C LEU A 44 5.55 -9.21 -7.88
N GLN A 45 5.48 -9.14 -9.21
CA GLN A 45 5.21 -10.31 -10.04
C GLN A 45 6.30 -11.38 -9.88
N GLU A 46 7.57 -10.99 -9.82
CA GLU A 46 8.69 -11.91 -9.60
C GLU A 46 8.60 -12.58 -8.21
N GLN A 47 8.32 -11.80 -7.18
CA GLN A 47 8.16 -12.30 -5.81
C GLN A 47 7.00 -13.31 -5.71
N LEU A 48 5.84 -12.98 -6.27
CA LEU A 48 4.68 -13.88 -6.28
C LEU A 48 4.95 -15.15 -7.08
N SER A 49 5.66 -15.04 -8.21
CA SER A 49 6.05 -16.19 -9.04
C SER A 49 6.98 -17.15 -8.29
N THR A 50 7.94 -16.61 -7.52
CA THR A 50 8.85 -17.40 -6.68
C THR A 50 8.10 -18.19 -5.60
N LEU A 51 6.99 -17.64 -5.10
CA LEU A 51 6.14 -18.25 -4.10
C LEU A 51 5.03 -19.14 -4.69
N ASN A 52 4.99 -19.30 -6.02
CA ASN A 52 3.92 -19.98 -6.75
C ASN A 52 2.52 -19.42 -6.42
N ILE A 53 2.44 -18.10 -6.19
CA ILE A 53 1.20 -17.35 -5.96
C ILE A 53 0.78 -16.69 -7.28
N PRO A 54 -0.51 -16.74 -7.66
CA PRO A 54 -0.99 -16.03 -8.84
C PRO A 54 -0.64 -14.54 -8.79
N ALA A 55 0.03 -14.05 -9.82
CA ALA A 55 0.40 -12.65 -9.93
C ALA A 55 -0.83 -11.75 -10.11
N ILE A 56 -0.77 -10.55 -9.54
CA ILE A 56 -1.74 -9.50 -9.86
C ILE A 56 -1.44 -8.90 -11.24
N THR A 57 -2.47 -8.40 -11.92
CA THR A 57 -2.29 -7.76 -13.23
C THR A 57 -1.67 -6.37 -13.06
N SER A 58 -0.92 -5.91 -14.07
CA SER A 58 -0.31 -4.57 -14.06
C SER A 58 -1.35 -3.45 -13.87
N ASN A 59 -2.51 -3.55 -14.54
CA ASN A 59 -3.61 -2.59 -14.36
C ASN A 59 -4.14 -2.52 -12.92
N MET A 60 -4.24 -3.68 -12.25
CA MET A 60 -4.65 -3.75 -10.85
C MET A 60 -3.57 -3.15 -9.94
N PHE A 61 -2.29 -3.44 -10.20
CA PHE A 61 -1.17 -2.82 -9.49
C PHE A 61 -1.26 -1.30 -9.58
N SER A 62 -1.36 -0.73 -10.78
CA SER A 62 -1.40 0.73 -10.97
C SER A 62 -2.62 1.39 -10.30
N SER A 63 -3.77 0.72 -10.30
CA SER A 63 -4.97 1.23 -9.61
C SER A 63 -4.76 1.28 -8.09
N LEU A 64 -4.15 0.23 -7.53
CA LEU A 64 -3.83 0.14 -6.10
C LEU A 64 -2.72 1.12 -5.71
N GLU A 65 -1.68 1.23 -6.53
CA GLU A 65 -0.58 2.18 -6.38
C GLU A 65 -1.09 3.61 -6.30
N HIS A 66 -1.99 3.99 -7.21
CA HIS A 66 -2.60 5.32 -7.19
C HIS A 66 -3.38 5.57 -5.88
N THR A 67 -4.22 4.62 -5.50
CA THR A 67 -5.02 4.71 -4.26
C THR A 67 -4.12 4.82 -3.01
N ILE A 68 -3.05 4.03 -2.95
CA ILE A 68 -2.07 4.07 -1.86
C ILE A 68 -1.33 5.41 -1.87
N GLY A 69 -0.95 5.92 -3.04
CA GLY A 69 -0.30 7.22 -3.20
C GLY A 69 -1.15 8.38 -2.69
N GLU A 70 -2.47 8.35 -2.92
CA GLU A 70 -3.41 9.33 -2.35
C GLU A 70 -3.43 9.26 -0.81
N TRP A 71 -3.45 8.05 -0.24
CA TRP A 71 -3.42 7.87 1.22
C TRP A 71 -2.11 8.39 1.84
N TRP A 72 -0.98 8.10 1.20
CA TRP A 72 0.33 8.62 1.63
C TRP A 72 0.37 10.13 1.55
N SER A 73 -0.04 10.71 0.42
CA SER A 73 -0.05 12.16 0.20
C SER A 73 -0.89 12.88 1.25
N LYS A 74 -2.07 12.35 1.56
CA LYS A 74 -2.93 12.89 2.62
C LYS A 74 -2.24 12.82 3.99
N SER A 75 -1.70 11.66 4.35
CA SER A 75 -1.06 11.45 5.65
C SER A 75 0.16 12.34 5.84
N ILE A 76 1.00 12.44 4.81
CA ILE A 76 2.19 13.31 4.82
C ILE A 76 1.78 14.77 4.99
N LYS A 77 0.76 15.23 4.27
CA LYS A 77 0.26 16.61 4.39
C LYS A 77 -0.23 16.91 5.81
N ASP A 78 -0.97 16.00 6.42
CA ASP A 78 -1.48 16.18 7.78
C ASP A 78 -0.33 16.25 8.80
N GLU A 79 0.70 15.41 8.66
CA GLU A 79 1.89 15.44 9.52
C GLU A 79 2.72 16.72 9.32
N MET A 80 2.88 17.18 8.08
CA MET A 80 3.57 18.45 7.79
C MET A 80 2.88 19.65 8.45
N LEU A 81 1.54 19.68 8.45
CA LEU A 81 0.78 20.74 9.10
C LEU A 81 0.97 20.72 10.63
N LYS A 82 0.95 19.53 11.25
CA LYS A 82 1.20 19.38 12.68
C LYS A 82 2.62 19.80 13.06
N ALA A 83 3.61 19.38 12.27
CA ALA A 83 5.01 19.77 12.47
C ALA A 83 5.18 21.29 12.40
N GLY A 84 4.59 21.95 11.38
CA GLY A 84 4.67 23.41 11.26
C GLY A 84 3.98 24.16 12.42
N ALA A 85 2.86 23.65 12.93
CA ALA A 85 2.21 24.23 14.11
C ALA A 85 3.08 24.10 15.37
N GLU A 86 3.77 22.97 15.51
CA GLU A 86 4.67 22.73 16.63
C GLU A 86 5.94 23.58 16.55
N GLU A 87 6.56 23.70 15.37
CA GLU A 87 7.70 24.60 15.13
C GLU A 87 7.37 26.05 15.49
N ARG A 88 6.17 26.52 15.12
CA ARG A 88 5.69 27.85 15.49
C ARG A 88 5.56 28.00 17.01
N ARG A 89 4.93 27.03 17.68
CA ARG A 89 4.76 27.03 19.14
C ARG A 89 6.11 27.08 19.86
N LEU A 90 7.09 26.31 19.40
CA LEU A 90 8.44 26.29 19.95
C LEU A 90 9.16 27.63 19.75
N SER A 91 9.00 28.25 18.58
CA SER A 91 9.60 29.55 18.27
C SER A 91 9.06 30.67 19.16
N GLU A 92 7.74 30.71 19.37
CA GLU A 92 7.09 31.68 20.27
C GLU A 92 7.55 31.51 21.73
N LYS A 93 7.71 30.27 22.19
CA LYS A 93 8.27 29.98 23.52
C LYS A 93 9.71 30.44 23.65
N LEU A 94 10.54 30.17 22.65
CA LEU A 94 11.96 30.56 22.68
C LEU A 94 12.11 32.09 22.73
N ASN A 95 11.29 32.82 21.96
CA ASN A 95 11.31 34.28 21.93
C ASN A 95 10.92 34.90 23.27
N ASN A 96 10.03 34.26 24.04
CA ASN A 96 9.62 34.72 25.38
C ASN A 96 10.64 34.42 26.48
N VAL A 97 11.64 33.56 26.25
CA VAL A 97 12.68 33.20 27.23
C VAL A 97 13.95 34.05 27.07
N ILE A 98 14.11 34.73 25.93
CA ILE A 98 15.28 35.56 25.59
C ILE A 98 15.03 37.07 25.92
N GLN A 99 13.88 37.42 26.50
CA GLN A 99 13.57 38.76 27.01
C GLN A 99 14.00 38.97 28.46
#